data_AF-A0A3M1SDU1-F1
#
_entry.id   AF-A0A3M1SDU1-F1
#
_cell.length_a   1.000
_cell.length_b   1.000
_cell.length_c   1.000
_cell.angle_alpha   90.00
_cell.angle_beta   90.00
_cell.angle_gamma   90.00
#
_symmetry.space_group_name_H-M   'P 1'
#
loop_
_entity.id
_entity.type
_entity.pdbx_description
1 polymer ?
#
loop_
_entity_poly.entity_id
_entity_poly.type
_entity_poly.pdbx_seq_one_letter_code
_entity_poly.pdbx_strand_id
1 'polypeptide(L)' 'MLHLDALRVKIIVDGHASNHCIYIALGVNLEGKKEALSL' A
#
# COMPACT_ATOMS: atom_id res chain seq x y z
N MET A 1 -3.96 -16.13 2.98
CA MET A 1 -2.70 -15.57 3.54
C MET A 1 -2.72 -14.07 3.29
N LEU A 2 -2.41 -13.27 4.31
CA LEU A 2 -2.42 -11.81 4.25
C LEU A 2 -1.00 -11.29 4.48
N HIS A 3 -0.52 -10.42 3.60
CA HIS A 3 0.70 -9.65 3.77
C HIS A 3 0.38 -8.16 3.85
N LEU A 4 1.09 -7.45 4.72
CA LEU A 4 1.02 -6.01 4.87
C LEU A 4 2.39 -5.44 4.52
N ASP A 5 2.40 -4.40 3.71
CA ASP A 5 3.61 -3.68 3.35
C ASP A 5 3.35 -2.17 3.36
N ALA A 6 4.42 -1.40 3.47
CA ALA A 6 4.39 0.05 3.50
C ALA A 6 5.47 0.63 2.58
N LEU A 7 5.02 1.35 1.55
CA LEU A 7 5.92 2.09 0.67
C LEU A 7 6.06 3.52 1.19
N ARG A 8 7.27 3.88 1.63
CA ARG A 8 7.58 5.27 2.02
C ARG A 8 7.82 6.11 0.76
N VAL A 9 7.03 7.15 0.60
CA VAL A 9 7.12 8.11 -0.51
C VAL A 9 7.37 9.52 0.01
N LYS A 10 7.99 10.36 -0.81
CA LYS A 10 8.06 11.80 -0.56
C LYS A 10 7.04 12.47 -1.47
N ILE A 11 6.10 13.20 -0.89
CA ILE A 11 5.06 13.92 -1.64
C ILE A 11 5.16 15.42 -1.37
N ILE A 12 4.66 16.22 -2.30
CA ILE A 12 4.53 17.66 -2.16
C ILE A 12 3.04 17.97 -2.10
N VAL A 13 2.61 18.61 -1.02
CA VAL A 13 1.24 19.10 -0.83
C VAL A 13 1.35 20.58 -0.45
N ASP A 14 0.61 21.43 -1.16
CA ASP A 14 0.63 22.90 -0.95
C ASP A 14 2.04 23.51 -0.93
N GLY A 15 2.93 22.99 -1.78
CA GLY A 15 4.32 23.45 -1.88
C GLY A 15 5.29 22.91 -0.82
N HIS A 16 4.80 22.10 0.13
CA HIS A 16 5.63 21.52 1.19
C HIS A 16 5.95 20.04 0.93
N ALA A 17 7.24 19.72 0.86
CA ALA A 17 7.72 18.35 0.72
C ALA A 17 7.71 17.62 2.07
N SER A 18 7.09 16.44 2.12
CA SER A 18 6.98 15.63 3.33
C SER A 18 7.01 14.14 3.00
N ASN A 19 7.48 13.32 3.95
CA ASN A 19 7.49 11.87 3.79
C ASN A 19 6.17 11.28 4.29
N HIS A 20 5.56 10.41 3.49
CA HIS A 20 4.34 9.70 3.81
C HIS A 20 4.53 8.20 3.55
N CYS A 21 3.72 7.36 4.18
CA CYS A 21 3.68 5.93 3.91
C CYS A 21 2.38 5.57 3.22
N ILE A 22 2.48 4.85 2.11
CA ILE A 22 1.34 4.21 1.45
C ILE A 22 1.31 2.77 1.95
N TYR A 23 0.22 2.41 2.63
CA TYR A 23 0.03 1.07 3.17
C TYR A 23 -0.76 0.23 2.17
N ILE A 24 -0.30 -0.99 1.91
CA ILE A 24 -1.00 -1.92 1.02
C ILE A 24 -1.19 -3.27 1.72
N ALA A 25 -2.38 -3.82 1.57
CA ALA A 25 -2.70 -5.19 1.96
C ALA A 25 -2.70 -6.07 0.71
N LEU A 26 -1.94 -7.17 0.76
CA LEU A 26 -1.86 -8.16 -0.32
C LEU A 26 -2.43 -9.48 0.17
N GLY A 27 -3.41 -9.99 -0.56
CA GLY A 27 -4.10 -11.23 -0.27
C GLY A 27 -3.89 -12.30 -1.33
N VAL A 28 -4.23 -13.54 -0.97
CA VAL A 28 -4.46 -14.62 -1.92
C VAL A 28 -5.92 -15.04 -1.77
N ASN A 29 -6.68 -14.99 -2.85
CA ASN A 29 -8.10 -15.36 -2.86
C ASN A 29 -8.29 -16.90 -2.83
N LEU A 30 -9.54 -17.36 -2.83
CA LEU A 30 -9.88 -18.79 -2.78
C LEU A 30 -9.44 -19.57 -4.03
N GLU A 31 -9.21 -18.89 -5.14
CA GLU A 31 -8.70 -19.46 -6.40
C GLU A 31 -7.16 -19.51 -6.42
N GLY A 32 -6.50 -19.06 -5.36
CA GLY A 32 -5.04 -18.98 -5.29
C GLY A 32 -4.44 -17.76 -5.99
N LYS A 33 -5.26 -16.80 -6.43
CA LYS A 33 -4.80 -15.59 -7.12
C LYS A 33 -4.35 -14.53 -6.12
N LYS A 34 -3.21 -13.90 -6.39
CA LYS A 34 -2.69 -12.76 -5.61
C LYS A 34 -3.43 -11.48 -5.99
N GLU A 35 -3.87 -10.73 -5.00
CA GLU A 35 -4.68 -9.53 -5.18
C GLU A 35 -4.26 -8.43 -4.21
N ALA A 36 -4.33 -7.18 -4.66
CA ALA A 36 -4.30 -6.03 -3.76
C ALA A 36 -5.68 -5.90 -3.11
N LEU A 37 -5.72 -5.97 -1.79
CA LEU A 37 -6.92 -5.74 -1.01
C LEU A 37 -6.99 -4.23 -0.79
N SER A 38 -7.89 -3.56 -1.51
CA SER A 38 -8.13 -2.13 -1.29
C SER A 38 -8.76 -1.94 0.08
N LEU A 39 -8.23 -0.97 0.85
CA LEU A 39 -8.88 -0.41 2.02
C LEU A 39 -9.98 0.57 1.60
#